data_AF-A0A959EAE8-F1
#
_entry.id   AF-A0A959EAE8-F1
#
_cell.length_a   1.000
_cell.length_b   1.000
_cell.length_c   1.000
_cell.angle_alpha   90.00
_cell.angle_beta   90.00
_cell.angle_gamma   90.00
#
_symmetry.space_group_name_H-M   'P 1'
#
loop_
_entity.id
_entity.type
_entity.pdbx_description
1 polymer ?
#
loop_
_entity_poly.entity_id
_entity_poly.type
_entity_poly.pdbx_seq_one_letter_code
_entity_poly.pdbx_strand_id
1 'polypeptide(L)'
;MSGKQKITPFLWYDNQAEEAAHFYTSVFPDSKIGKIQHQGDAVMTVQFFLSGQEFSALNGGPMFPFNPSVSFYVVCESEAEVGHAWKKLLEGGQSMMPLDKYPWSEKYGWVQDKYGVSWQLTLGKIPDVGQKISPLLMFTGDQHGKAEDAINFYTSLFEHSGTNLLARYEEGEGDPAVGTIKHAQFRLGGNIFMAMDSSYDHGFGFNEAISFVVHCATQKEVDYFWEKLTADGGEEMMCAWLKDKYGVVWQIVPDELIRLISDPDPARAQRAVGAMMQMRKIDIERIRQAADDESCTVITVQATVHAPVEKVWEMWTQPEHITNWNFASGDWHAPRAENDLRPGGKFSYRMEAKDGSMGFDFSGAFTLINKNKNLDFRLDDGRQVQVHFSEVDGGTFVMENFEAEGMNPVEMQKAGWQAILDNFKRYAEAN
;
A
#
# COMPACT_ATOMS: atom_id res chain seq x y z
N MET A 1 16.37 -20.32 15.43
CA MET A 1 15.37 -19.24 15.33
C MET A 1 15.88 -18.27 14.28
N SER A 2 15.28 -18.26 13.09
CA SER A 2 15.68 -17.34 12.02
C SER A 2 15.38 -15.91 12.45
N GLY A 3 16.36 -15.01 12.38
CA GLY A 3 16.15 -13.59 12.65
C GLY A 3 15.12 -12.98 11.70
N LYS A 4 14.60 -11.80 12.07
CA LYS A 4 13.70 -11.01 11.20
C LYS A 4 14.40 -10.74 9.86
N GLN A 5 13.68 -10.94 8.76
CA GLN A 5 14.18 -10.70 7.41
C GLN A 5 14.51 -9.22 7.22
N LYS A 6 15.73 -8.87 6.76
CA LYS A 6 16.13 -7.47 6.56
C LYS A 6 15.44 -6.85 5.35
N ILE A 7 15.22 -7.64 4.29
CA ILE A 7 14.61 -7.19 3.04
C ILE A 7 13.40 -8.07 2.67
N THR A 8 12.21 -7.47 2.57
CA THR A 8 10.97 -8.18 2.20
C THR A 8 10.52 -7.77 0.80
N PRO A 9 10.35 -8.71 -0.16
CA PRO A 9 9.70 -8.41 -1.43
C PRO A 9 8.26 -7.95 -1.20
N PHE A 10 7.88 -6.88 -1.91
CA PHE A 10 6.57 -6.25 -1.80
C PHE A 10 5.93 -6.14 -3.19
N LEU A 11 4.75 -6.72 -3.33
CA LEU A 11 4.04 -6.86 -4.61
C LEU A 11 2.81 -5.94 -4.66
N TRP A 12 2.75 -5.06 -5.66
CA TRP A 12 1.63 -4.17 -5.89
C TRP A 12 0.64 -4.79 -6.87
N TYR A 13 -0.56 -5.09 -6.39
CA TYR A 13 -1.68 -5.59 -7.17
C TYR A 13 -2.71 -4.49 -7.43
N ASP A 14 -3.56 -4.73 -8.42
CA ASP A 14 -4.77 -3.94 -8.61
C ASP A 14 -5.73 -4.18 -7.44
N ASN A 15 -6.28 -5.40 -7.36
CA ASN A 15 -7.18 -5.81 -6.29
C ASN A 15 -7.06 -7.30 -5.90
N GLN A 16 -6.07 -8.03 -6.45
CA GLN A 16 -5.96 -9.49 -6.33
C GLN A 16 -4.91 -9.97 -5.30
N ALA A 17 -4.40 -9.12 -4.41
CA ALA A 17 -3.31 -9.46 -3.49
C ALA A 17 -3.61 -10.70 -2.62
N GLU A 18 -4.80 -10.79 -2.04
CA GLU A 18 -5.19 -11.95 -1.21
C GLU A 18 -5.33 -13.23 -2.03
N GLU A 19 -5.98 -13.15 -3.19
CA GLU A 19 -6.13 -14.29 -4.10
C GLU A 19 -4.76 -14.83 -4.53
N ALA A 20 -3.85 -13.93 -4.92
CA ALA A 20 -2.50 -14.28 -5.34
C ALA A 20 -1.69 -14.90 -4.19
N ALA A 21 -1.77 -14.34 -2.98
CA ALA A 21 -1.11 -14.91 -1.81
C ALA A 21 -1.60 -16.33 -1.50
N HIS A 22 -2.91 -16.57 -1.54
CA HIS A 22 -3.49 -17.91 -1.37
C HIS A 22 -3.05 -18.86 -2.49
N PHE A 23 -2.98 -18.37 -3.72
CA PHE A 23 -2.46 -19.15 -4.83
C PHE A 23 -1.00 -19.57 -4.59
N TYR A 24 -0.08 -18.63 -4.34
CA TYR A 24 1.34 -18.96 -4.15
C TYR A 24 1.60 -19.86 -2.94
N THR A 25 0.86 -19.66 -1.85
CA THR A 25 0.97 -20.54 -0.68
C THR A 25 0.47 -21.96 -0.95
N SER A 26 -0.35 -22.15 -1.98
CA SER A 26 -0.73 -23.49 -2.48
C SER A 26 0.29 -24.09 -3.46
N VAL A 27 1.15 -23.27 -4.08
CA VAL A 27 2.17 -23.70 -5.05
C VAL A 27 3.43 -24.19 -4.35
N PHE A 28 3.91 -23.44 -3.37
CA PHE A 28 5.20 -23.70 -2.74
C PHE A 28 5.03 -24.37 -1.37
N PRO A 29 5.79 -25.42 -1.04
CA PRO A 29 5.72 -26.07 0.26
C PRO A 29 6.19 -25.15 1.40
N ASP A 30 5.82 -25.48 2.63
CA ASP A 30 6.17 -24.74 3.86
C ASP A 30 5.78 -23.25 3.80
N SER A 31 4.61 -23.00 3.21
CA SER A 31 4.06 -21.67 2.98
C SER A 31 2.80 -21.43 3.82
N LYS A 32 2.52 -20.17 4.15
CA LYS A 32 1.32 -19.80 4.92
C LYS A 32 0.92 -18.36 4.67
N ILE A 33 -0.36 -18.08 4.86
CA ILE A 33 -0.85 -16.70 4.95
C ILE A 33 -0.50 -16.13 6.33
N GLY A 34 -0.07 -14.88 6.33
CA GLY A 34 0.23 -14.08 7.52
C GLY A 34 -0.92 -13.12 7.85
N LYS A 35 -0.59 -11.92 8.29
CA LYS A 35 -1.59 -10.88 8.60
C LYS A 35 -2.24 -10.35 7.31
N ILE A 36 -3.57 -10.26 7.31
CA ILE A 36 -4.35 -9.53 6.31
C ILE A 36 -4.91 -8.27 6.96
N GLN A 37 -4.69 -7.12 6.34
CA GLN A 37 -5.20 -5.83 6.80
C GLN A 37 -6.23 -5.32 5.82
N HIS A 38 -7.35 -4.85 6.36
CA HIS A 38 -8.46 -4.31 5.59
C HIS A 38 -8.53 -2.79 5.77
N GLN A 39 -9.02 -2.10 4.75
CA GLN A 39 -9.51 -0.72 4.84
C GLN A 39 -11.01 -0.76 4.55
N GLY A 40 -11.83 -0.59 5.59
CA GLY A 40 -13.25 -0.96 5.52
C GLY A 40 -13.40 -2.46 5.25
N ASP A 41 -14.24 -2.82 4.28
CA ASP A 41 -14.46 -4.21 3.87
C ASP A 41 -13.47 -4.72 2.82
N ALA A 42 -12.58 -3.87 2.31
CA ALA A 42 -11.63 -4.21 1.25
C ALA A 42 -10.27 -4.61 1.83
N VAL A 43 -9.67 -5.68 1.30
CA VAL A 43 -8.27 -6.04 1.62
C VAL A 43 -7.33 -4.99 1.07
N MET A 44 -6.52 -4.43 1.97
CA MET A 44 -5.48 -3.45 1.64
C MET A 44 -4.12 -4.13 1.51
N THR A 45 -3.64 -4.82 2.55
CA THR A 45 -2.35 -5.51 2.52
C THR A 45 -2.43 -6.94 2.98
N VAL A 46 -1.60 -7.81 2.40
CA VAL A 46 -1.48 -9.22 2.74
C VAL A 46 -0.03 -9.56 2.98
N GLN A 47 0.28 -10.04 4.18
CA GLN A 47 1.55 -10.70 4.47
C GLN A 47 1.39 -12.20 4.19
N PHE A 48 2.38 -12.81 3.57
CA PHE A 48 2.40 -14.25 3.34
C PHE A 48 3.85 -14.75 3.33
N PHE A 49 4.01 -16.05 3.53
CA PHE A 49 5.30 -16.71 3.62
C PHE A 49 5.35 -17.80 2.57
N LEU A 50 6.40 -17.78 1.74
CA LEU A 50 6.67 -18.81 0.74
C LEU A 50 7.94 -19.57 1.13
N SER A 51 7.80 -20.85 1.46
CA SER A 51 8.91 -21.70 1.94
C SER A 51 9.74 -21.03 3.06
N GLY A 52 9.05 -20.43 4.02
CA GLY A 52 9.65 -19.72 5.16
C GLY A 52 10.15 -18.29 4.90
N GLN A 53 10.16 -17.81 3.66
CA GLN A 53 10.52 -16.43 3.30
C GLN A 53 9.30 -15.52 3.33
N GLU A 54 9.42 -14.34 3.94
CA GLU A 54 8.33 -13.38 4.04
C GLU A 54 8.19 -12.57 2.74
N PHE A 55 6.94 -12.37 2.34
CA PHE A 55 6.47 -11.49 1.27
C PHE A 55 5.35 -10.59 1.81
N SER A 56 5.19 -9.44 1.18
CA SER A 56 4.05 -8.54 1.41
C SER A 56 3.40 -8.20 0.07
N ALA A 57 2.10 -7.95 0.09
CA ALA A 57 1.36 -7.49 -1.07
C ALA A 57 0.38 -6.38 -0.67
N LEU A 58 0.09 -5.49 -1.62
CA LEU A 58 -0.83 -4.37 -1.49
C LEU A 58 -1.79 -4.35 -2.67
N ASN A 59 -3.07 -4.08 -2.40
CA ASN A 59 -4.03 -3.69 -3.41
C ASN A 59 -4.01 -2.16 -3.53
N GLY A 60 -3.31 -1.65 -4.55
CA GLY A 60 -3.14 -0.22 -4.77
C GLY A 60 -3.66 0.27 -6.13
N GLY A 61 -4.34 -0.59 -6.90
CA GLY A 61 -4.88 -0.26 -8.21
C GLY A 61 -3.93 -0.57 -9.38
N PRO A 62 -4.40 -0.45 -10.63
CA PRO A 62 -3.78 -1.06 -11.81
C PRO A 62 -2.62 -0.25 -12.42
N MET A 63 -2.06 0.71 -11.67
CA MET A 63 -1.09 1.68 -12.20
C MET A 63 0.25 1.05 -12.61
N PHE A 64 0.62 -0.05 -11.95
CA PHE A 64 1.93 -0.67 -12.11
C PHE A 64 1.77 -2.14 -12.50
N PRO A 65 1.73 -2.47 -13.80
CA PRO A 65 1.64 -3.85 -14.23
C PRO A 65 2.95 -4.60 -13.92
N PHE A 66 2.84 -5.84 -13.45
CA PHE A 66 3.98 -6.73 -13.31
C PHE A 66 4.64 -7.00 -14.66
N ASN A 67 5.96 -7.08 -14.66
CA ASN A 67 6.74 -7.43 -15.84
C ASN A 67 8.00 -8.21 -15.42
N PRO A 68 8.74 -8.82 -16.37
CA PRO A 68 9.88 -9.69 -16.05
C PRO A 68 11.15 -8.99 -15.52
N SER A 69 11.20 -7.65 -15.42
CA SER A 69 12.36 -6.93 -14.88
C SER A 69 12.71 -7.36 -13.44
N VAL A 70 11.71 -7.76 -12.66
CA VAL A 70 11.92 -8.49 -11.41
C VAL A 70 11.21 -9.83 -11.51
N SER A 71 11.94 -10.90 -11.26
CA SER A 71 11.41 -12.26 -11.20
C SER A 71 11.86 -12.97 -9.93
N PHE A 72 11.23 -14.09 -9.61
CA PHE A 72 11.60 -14.92 -8.46
C PHE A 72 12.22 -16.23 -8.92
N TYR A 73 13.50 -16.40 -8.64
CA TYR A 73 14.26 -17.61 -8.95
C TYR A 73 14.09 -18.66 -7.85
N VAL A 74 13.50 -19.79 -8.18
CA VAL A 74 13.10 -20.85 -7.24
C VAL A 74 13.94 -22.11 -7.46
N VAL A 75 14.63 -22.53 -6.41
CA VAL A 75 15.38 -23.79 -6.39
C VAL A 75 14.46 -24.92 -5.93
N CYS A 76 14.04 -25.77 -6.86
CA CYS A 76 13.31 -26.99 -6.58
C CYS A 76 14.29 -28.15 -6.36
N GLU A 77 14.12 -28.93 -5.29
CA GLU A 77 15.06 -30.00 -4.91
C GLU A 77 14.68 -31.37 -5.49
N SER A 78 13.57 -31.43 -6.24
CA SER A 78 13.14 -32.63 -6.94
C SER A 78 12.38 -32.32 -8.24
N GLU A 79 12.37 -33.29 -9.15
CA GLU A 79 11.57 -33.21 -10.38
C GLU A 79 10.06 -33.08 -10.12
N ALA A 80 9.57 -33.71 -9.05
CA ALA A 80 8.16 -33.62 -8.66
C ALA A 80 7.81 -32.20 -8.22
N GLU A 81 8.69 -31.54 -7.46
CA GLU A 81 8.49 -30.18 -7.00
C GLU A 81 8.49 -29.18 -8.16
N VAL A 82 9.51 -29.22 -9.03
CA VAL A 82 9.58 -28.30 -10.18
C VAL A 82 8.39 -28.51 -11.13
N GLY A 83 8.00 -29.77 -11.37
CA GLY A 83 6.85 -30.10 -12.20
C GLY A 83 5.51 -29.63 -11.60
N HIS A 84 5.35 -29.73 -10.28
CA HIS A 84 4.17 -29.23 -9.58
C HIS A 84 4.07 -27.70 -9.69
N ALA A 85 5.15 -26.99 -9.34
CA ALA A 85 5.18 -25.53 -9.38
C ALA A 85 4.97 -25.01 -10.80
N TRP A 86 5.65 -25.59 -11.79
CA TRP A 86 5.48 -25.24 -13.20
C TRP A 86 4.04 -25.39 -13.67
N LYS A 87 3.43 -26.55 -13.41
CA LYS A 87 2.05 -26.82 -13.81
C LYS A 87 1.10 -25.78 -13.23
N LYS A 88 1.23 -25.48 -11.93
CA LYS A 88 0.37 -24.52 -11.24
C LYS A 88 0.57 -23.09 -11.75
N LEU A 89 1.80 -22.61 -11.84
CA LEU A 89 2.10 -21.24 -12.28
C LEU A 89 1.70 -21.00 -13.75
N LEU A 90 1.72 -22.04 -14.58
CA LEU A 90 1.31 -21.96 -15.98
C LEU A 90 -0.22 -21.96 -16.16
N GLU A 91 -1.02 -22.30 -15.14
CA GLU A 91 -2.49 -22.22 -15.20
C GLU A 91 -2.94 -20.76 -15.37
N GLY A 92 -3.29 -20.38 -16.60
CA GLY A 92 -3.61 -18.99 -16.96
C GLY A 92 -2.39 -18.09 -17.15
N GLY A 93 -1.18 -18.65 -17.07
CA GLY A 93 0.08 -17.95 -17.31
C GLY A 93 0.65 -18.17 -18.71
N GLN A 94 1.83 -17.63 -18.95
CA GLN A 94 2.60 -17.72 -20.19
C GLN A 94 3.99 -18.31 -19.94
N SER A 95 4.34 -19.32 -20.73
CA SER A 95 5.71 -19.85 -20.77
C SER A 95 6.61 -18.87 -21.53
N MET A 96 7.60 -18.30 -20.84
CA MET A 96 8.65 -17.44 -21.42
C MET A 96 9.83 -18.29 -21.90
N MET A 97 10.22 -19.29 -21.11
CA MET A 97 11.14 -20.36 -21.49
C MET A 97 10.55 -21.69 -21.02
N PRO A 98 10.30 -22.65 -21.91
CA PRO A 98 9.71 -23.93 -21.54
C PRO A 98 10.49 -24.65 -20.44
N LEU A 99 9.80 -25.41 -19.58
CA LEU A 99 10.47 -26.26 -18.60
C LEU A 99 11.17 -27.43 -19.30
N ASP A 100 12.48 -27.32 -19.47
CA ASP A 100 13.30 -28.30 -20.19
C ASP A 100 14.75 -28.29 -19.67
N LYS A 101 15.60 -29.12 -20.29
CA LYS A 101 17.04 -29.13 -20.08
C LYS A 101 17.71 -28.00 -20.86
N TYR A 102 18.61 -27.28 -20.20
CA TYR A 102 19.42 -26.21 -20.76
C TYR A 102 20.91 -26.45 -20.48
N PRO A 103 21.85 -25.82 -21.20
CA PRO A 103 23.29 -26.02 -20.98
C PRO A 103 23.76 -25.79 -19.53
N TRP A 104 23.06 -24.94 -18.77
CA TRP A 104 23.39 -24.58 -17.38
C TRP A 104 22.50 -25.28 -16.33
N SER A 105 21.46 -26.02 -16.72
CA SER A 105 20.54 -26.67 -15.78
C SER A 105 19.89 -27.92 -16.37
N GLU A 106 19.85 -29.00 -15.59
CA GLU A 106 19.16 -30.23 -15.98
C GLU A 106 17.65 -30.03 -16.14
N LYS A 107 17.07 -29.04 -15.45
CA LYS A 107 15.67 -28.67 -15.61
C LYS A 107 15.48 -27.22 -15.18
N TYR A 108 15.17 -26.37 -16.13
CA TYR A 108 14.91 -24.95 -15.90
C TYR A 108 13.70 -24.51 -16.70
N GLY A 109 12.92 -23.56 -16.19
CA GLY A 109 11.80 -22.98 -16.90
C GLY A 109 11.52 -21.58 -16.39
N TRP A 110 11.01 -20.73 -17.26
CA TRP A 110 10.62 -19.37 -16.95
C TRP A 110 9.16 -19.15 -17.34
N VAL A 111 8.31 -18.83 -16.36
CA VAL A 111 6.87 -18.63 -16.52
C VAL A 111 6.45 -17.28 -15.96
N GLN A 112 5.60 -16.57 -16.67
CA GLN A 112 4.80 -15.48 -16.13
C GLN A 112 3.45 -16.05 -15.73
N ASP A 113 3.02 -15.88 -14.48
CA ASP A 113 1.75 -16.45 -14.01
C ASP A 113 0.53 -15.62 -14.44
N LYS A 114 -0.67 -16.08 -14.07
CA LYS A 114 -1.95 -15.41 -14.38
C LYS A 114 -2.10 -14.00 -13.79
N TYR A 115 -1.27 -13.64 -12.80
CA TYR A 115 -1.25 -12.30 -12.21
C TYR A 115 -0.16 -11.40 -12.81
N GLY A 116 0.67 -11.94 -13.71
CA GLY A 116 1.78 -11.24 -14.35
C GLY A 116 3.12 -11.37 -13.60
N VAL A 117 3.17 -12.06 -12.45
CA VAL A 117 4.42 -12.24 -11.70
C VAL A 117 5.30 -13.26 -12.41
N SER A 118 6.59 -12.95 -12.48
CA SER A 118 7.58 -13.69 -13.25
C SER A 118 8.36 -14.65 -12.36
N TRP A 119 8.39 -15.94 -12.72
CA TRP A 119 9.02 -17.01 -11.93
C TRP A 119 10.01 -17.81 -12.78
N GLN A 120 11.21 -18.01 -12.24
CA GLN A 120 12.24 -18.86 -12.85
C GLN A 120 12.43 -20.09 -11.97
N LEU A 121 12.06 -21.28 -12.45
CA LEU A 121 12.14 -22.52 -11.68
C LEU A 121 13.35 -23.32 -12.15
N THR A 122 14.18 -23.78 -11.22
CA THR A 122 15.29 -24.69 -11.54
C THR A 122 15.26 -25.93 -10.67
N LEU A 123 15.66 -27.07 -11.21
CA LEU A 123 16.08 -28.22 -10.42
C LEU A 123 17.49 -27.95 -9.89
N GLY A 124 17.70 -28.06 -8.57
CA GLY A 124 18.98 -27.78 -7.93
C GLY A 124 18.96 -28.18 -6.45
N LYS A 125 19.95 -27.71 -5.69
CA LYS A 125 20.02 -27.95 -4.24
C LYS A 125 20.06 -26.62 -3.51
N ILE A 126 19.24 -26.46 -2.46
CA ILE A 126 19.21 -25.20 -1.70
C ILE A 126 20.59 -24.88 -1.10
N PRO A 127 21.41 -25.83 -0.60
CA PRO A 127 22.76 -25.52 -0.11
C PRO A 127 23.70 -24.85 -1.12
N ASP A 128 23.49 -25.03 -2.43
CA ASP A 128 24.34 -24.45 -3.47
C ASP A 128 24.02 -22.96 -3.69
N VAL A 129 22.79 -22.53 -3.40
CA VAL A 129 22.31 -21.15 -3.53
C VAL A 129 22.20 -20.45 -2.18
N GLY A 130 21.84 -21.16 -1.13
CA GLY A 130 21.60 -20.67 0.22
C GLY A 130 20.19 -20.10 0.48
N GLN A 131 19.30 -20.12 -0.51
CA GLN A 131 17.92 -19.62 -0.39
C GLN A 131 17.00 -20.34 -1.38
N LYS A 132 15.75 -20.62 -0.98
CA LYS A 132 14.75 -21.29 -1.84
C LYS A 132 14.27 -20.39 -2.98
N ILE A 133 13.90 -19.15 -2.67
CA ILE A 133 13.31 -18.18 -3.60
C ILE A 133 14.17 -16.92 -3.57
N SER A 134 14.79 -16.53 -4.67
CA SER A 134 15.66 -15.34 -4.73
C SER A 134 15.10 -14.32 -5.72
N PRO A 135 14.92 -13.04 -5.34
CA PRO A 135 14.62 -12.01 -6.32
C PRO A 135 15.74 -11.92 -7.35
N LEU A 136 15.38 -11.88 -8.62
CA LEU A 136 16.28 -11.74 -9.75
C LEU A 136 15.96 -10.45 -10.50
N LEU A 137 16.94 -9.56 -10.55
CA LEU A 137 16.88 -8.25 -11.20
C LEU A 137 17.40 -8.36 -12.64
N MET A 138 16.56 -8.06 -13.62
CA MET A 138 16.92 -8.06 -15.02
C MET A 138 17.08 -6.61 -15.52
N PHE A 139 18.31 -6.25 -15.86
CA PHE A 139 18.69 -4.93 -16.34
C PHE A 139 18.51 -4.86 -17.86
N THR A 140 17.52 -4.11 -18.30
CA THR A 140 17.08 -3.97 -19.70
C THR A 140 17.09 -2.50 -20.14
N GLY A 141 16.98 -2.26 -21.46
CA GLY A 141 16.86 -0.91 -22.02
C GLY A 141 17.98 0.03 -21.56
N ASP A 142 17.63 1.20 -21.06
CA ASP A 142 18.59 2.20 -20.56
C ASP A 142 19.39 1.74 -19.32
N GLN A 143 18.97 0.65 -18.67
CA GLN A 143 19.66 0.05 -17.53
C GLN A 143 20.55 -1.13 -17.90
N HIS A 144 20.49 -1.60 -19.15
CA HIS A 144 21.36 -2.66 -19.65
C HIS A 144 22.84 -2.34 -19.42
N GLY A 145 23.60 -3.34 -18.98
CA GLY A 145 25.04 -3.27 -18.71
C GLY A 145 25.37 -2.72 -17.32
N LYS A 146 24.38 -2.34 -16.51
CA LYS A 146 24.59 -1.76 -15.17
C LYS A 146 24.44 -2.77 -14.03
N ALA A 147 24.15 -4.04 -14.31
CA ALA A 147 23.91 -5.03 -13.27
C ALA A 147 25.10 -5.16 -12.30
N GLU A 148 26.35 -5.21 -12.81
CA GLU A 148 27.53 -5.31 -11.95
C GLU A 148 27.72 -4.07 -11.06
N ASP A 149 27.58 -2.87 -11.63
CA ASP A 149 27.67 -1.62 -10.88
C ASP A 149 26.59 -1.53 -9.79
N ALA A 150 25.38 -2.03 -10.09
CA ALA A 150 24.30 -2.12 -9.13
C ALA A 150 24.61 -3.11 -8.00
N ILE A 151 25.12 -4.31 -8.32
CA ILE A 151 25.54 -5.30 -7.30
C ILE A 151 26.61 -4.71 -6.38
N ASN A 152 27.64 -4.08 -6.94
CA ASN A 152 28.72 -3.47 -6.16
C ASN A 152 28.19 -2.36 -5.25
N PHE A 153 27.28 -1.53 -5.78
CA PHE A 153 26.61 -0.51 -4.99
C PHE A 153 25.79 -1.12 -3.85
N TYR A 154 24.85 -2.02 -4.13
CA TYR A 154 23.98 -2.60 -3.09
C TYR A 154 24.78 -3.36 -2.03
N THR A 155 25.75 -4.18 -2.44
CA THR A 155 26.58 -4.91 -1.47
C THR A 155 27.41 -3.98 -0.57
N SER A 156 27.76 -2.78 -1.04
CA SER A 156 28.39 -1.77 -0.17
C SER A 156 27.45 -1.14 0.85
N LEU A 157 26.12 -1.19 0.63
CA LEU A 157 25.14 -0.54 1.50
C LEU A 157 24.76 -1.39 2.70
N PHE A 158 24.62 -2.70 2.52
CA PHE A 158 24.11 -3.60 3.55
C PHE A 158 25.23 -4.25 4.35
N GLU A 159 25.01 -4.46 5.65
CA GLU A 159 25.80 -5.43 6.42
C GLU A 159 25.46 -6.86 5.98
N HIS A 160 26.34 -7.82 6.28
CA HIS A 160 26.18 -9.23 5.92
C HIS A 160 25.87 -9.43 4.42
N SER A 161 26.57 -8.67 3.60
CA SER A 161 26.45 -8.63 2.14
C SER A 161 27.72 -9.14 1.46
N GLY A 162 27.62 -9.38 0.16
CA GLY A 162 28.78 -9.70 -0.66
C GLY A 162 28.38 -10.42 -1.95
N THR A 163 29.33 -10.58 -2.85
CA THR A 163 29.08 -11.24 -4.13
C THR A 163 29.47 -12.71 -4.06
N ASN A 164 28.59 -13.59 -4.51
CA ASN A 164 28.79 -15.04 -4.51
C ASN A 164 29.23 -15.56 -5.89
N LEU A 165 28.59 -15.07 -6.96
CA LEU A 165 28.85 -15.50 -8.32
C LEU A 165 28.68 -14.30 -9.27
N LEU A 166 29.59 -14.19 -10.24
CA LEU A 166 29.45 -13.29 -11.38
C LEU A 166 29.82 -14.06 -12.66
N ALA A 167 28.82 -14.52 -13.40
CA ALA A 167 28.99 -15.08 -14.73
C ALA A 167 28.66 -14.03 -15.79
N ARG A 168 29.51 -13.91 -16.80
CA ARG A 168 29.34 -12.95 -17.91
C ARG A 168 28.95 -13.67 -19.19
N TYR A 169 28.40 -12.91 -20.12
CA TYR A 169 28.26 -13.38 -21.49
C TYR A 169 29.62 -13.48 -22.16
N GLU A 170 29.88 -14.64 -22.75
CA GLU A 170 31.04 -14.90 -23.59
C GLU A 170 30.64 -14.83 -25.08
N GLU A 171 31.63 -14.70 -25.96
CA GLU A 171 31.39 -14.72 -27.41
C GLU A 171 30.66 -16.00 -27.83
N GLY A 172 29.55 -15.87 -28.56
CA GLY A 172 28.79 -17.01 -29.09
C GLY A 172 27.69 -17.57 -28.19
N GLU A 173 27.44 -16.98 -27.01
CA GLU A 173 26.40 -17.43 -26.07
C GLU A 173 24.99 -16.86 -26.33
N GLY A 174 24.78 -16.17 -27.46
CA GLY A 174 23.46 -15.78 -27.94
C GLY A 174 22.97 -14.39 -27.53
N ASP A 175 23.51 -13.75 -26.49
CA ASP A 175 23.31 -12.32 -26.25
C ASP A 175 24.54 -11.54 -26.78
N PRO A 176 24.37 -10.48 -27.59
CA PRO A 176 25.49 -9.70 -28.11
C PRO A 176 26.23 -8.88 -27.02
N ALA A 177 25.72 -8.84 -25.78
CA ALA A 177 26.29 -8.12 -24.65
C ALA A 177 27.51 -8.81 -24.01
N VAL A 178 28.49 -9.20 -24.82
CA VAL A 178 29.72 -9.82 -24.33
C VAL A 178 30.35 -8.96 -23.22
N GLY A 179 30.65 -9.60 -22.09
CA GLY A 179 31.23 -8.94 -20.92
C GLY A 179 30.22 -8.41 -19.89
N THR A 180 28.93 -8.28 -20.22
CA THR A 180 27.89 -7.93 -19.23
C THR A 180 27.47 -9.16 -18.42
N ILE A 181 26.70 -8.95 -17.35
CA ILE A 181 26.30 -10.04 -16.44
C ILE A 181 25.27 -10.94 -17.12
N LYS A 182 25.62 -12.21 -17.33
CA LYS A 182 24.69 -13.26 -17.74
C LYS A 182 23.91 -13.83 -16.57
N HIS A 183 24.60 -14.01 -15.44
CA HIS A 183 23.99 -14.47 -14.21
C HIS A 183 24.89 -14.09 -13.03
N ALA A 184 24.34 -13.39 -12.06
CA ALA A 184 25.00 -13.07 -10.81
C ALA A 184 24.19 -13.57 -9.62
N GLN A 185 24.92 -13.89 -8.55
CA GLN A 185 24.36 -14.17 -7.23
C GLN A 185 25.10 -13.30 -6.21
N PHE A 186 24.35 -12.62 -5.36
CA PHE A 186 24.89 -11.76 -4.33
C PHE A 186 23.97 -11.74 -3.10
N ARG A 187 24.52 -11.33 -1.97
CA ARG A 187 23.84 -11.28 -0.68
C ARG A 187 23.64 -9.83 -0.25
N LEU A 188 22.45 -9.51 0.22
CA LEU A 188 22.10 -8.23 0.84
C LEU A 188 21.40 -8.49 2.18
N GLY A 189 21.99 -8.03 3.29
CA GLY A 189 21.35 -8.17 4.61
C GLY A 189 21.03 -9.62 5.01
N GLY A 190 21.82 -10.58 4.53
CA GLY A 190 21.57 -12.02 4.72
C GLY A 190 20.77 -12.70 3.60
N ASN A 191 19.96 -11.96 2.83
CA ASN A 191 19.13 -12.47 1.74
C ASN A 191 19.92 -12.65 0.44
N ILE A 192 19.66 -13.71 -0.32
CA ILE A 192 20.23 -13.93 -1.65
C ILE A 192 19.38 -13.21 -2.70
N PHE A 193 20.06 -12.48 -3.57
CA PHE A 193 19.55 -11.86 -4.78
C PHE A 193 20.33 -12.40 -5.98
N MET A 194 19.70 -12.29 -7.14
CA MET A 194 20.30 -12.58 -8.42
C MET A 194 20.16 -11.39 -9.35
N ALA A 195 21.01 -11.31 -10.37
CA ALA A 195 20.86 -10.31 -11.41
C ALA A 195 21.40 -10.80 -12.76
N MET A 196 20.89 -10.20 -13.82
CA MET A 196 21.38 -10.36 -15.18
C MET A 196 21.14 -9.10 -15.99
N ASP A 197 21.96 -8.89 -17.01
CA ASP A 197 21.76 -7.92 -18.07
C ASP A 197 21.09 -8.61 -19.25
N SER A 198 20.33 -7.86 -20.04
CA SER A 198 19.89 -8.32 -21.37
C SER A 198 19.87 -7.17 -22.36
N SER A 199 20.50 -7.36 -23.52
CA SER A 199 20.59 -6.32 -24.55
C SER A 199 19.39 -6.27 -25.50
N TYR A 200 18.52 -7.26 -25.42
CA TYR A 200 17.32 -7.32 -26.23
C TYR A 200 16.35 -6.18 -25.90
N ASP A 201 15.62 -5.72 -26.92
CA ASP A 201 14.53 -4.76 -26.73
C ASP A 201 13.30 -5.47 -26.17
N HIS A 202 13.13 -5.34 -24.86
CA HIS A 202 12.05 -5.98 -24.10
C HIS A 202 10.79 -5.12 -23.99
N GLY A 203 10.89 -3.81 -24.22
CA GLY A 203 9.79 -2.86 -24.01
C GLY A 203 9.34 -2.70 -22.54
N PHE A 204 10.11 -3.20 -21.57
CA PHE A 204 9.85 -3.05 -20.14
C PHE A 204 11.13 -2.74 -19.36
N GLY A 205 10.95 -2.23 -18.14
CA GLY A 205 12.00 -2.03 -17.14
C GLY A 205 11.41 -2.06 -15.73
N PHE A 206 12.24 -1.73 -14.75
CA PHE A 206 11.81 -1.67 -13.35
C PHE A 206 10.69 -0.64 -13.16
N ASN A 207 9.67 -1.03 -12.39
CA ASN A 207 8.58 -0.18 -11.95
C ASN A 207 8.16 -0.56 -10.52
N GLU A 208 7.13 0.10 -10.01
CA GLU A 208 6.66 -0.01 -8.63
C GLU A 208 5.91 -1.32 -8.34
N ALA A 209 5.68 -2.17 -9.36
CA ALA A 209 4.94 -3.43 -9.21
C ALA A 209 5.63 -4.40 -8.24
N ILE A 210 6.96 -4.45 -8.26
CA ILE A 210 7.76 -5.16 -7.26
C ILE A 210 8.77 -4.20 -6.65
N SER A 211 8.70 -4.04 -5.35
CA SER A 211 9.65 -3.25 -4.56
C SER A 211 10.23 -4.06 -3.40
N PHE A 212 11.27 -3.53 -2.76
CA PHE A 212 11.96 -4.19 -1.66
C PHE A 212 11.91 -3.36 -0.38
N VAL A 213 11.19 -3.87 0.62
CA VAL A 213 11.08 -3.25 1.94
C VAL A 213 12.34 -3.53 2.75
N VAL A 214 13.10 -2.49 3.07
CA VAL A 214 14.24 -2.53 3.99
C VAL A 214 13.76 -2.17 5.39
N HIS A 215 13.74 -3.15 6.29
CA HIS A 215 13.30 -2.95 7.68
C HIS A 215 14.38 -2.21 8.48
N CYS A 216 14.06 -1.03 9.01
CA CYS A 216 15.00 -0.19 9.74
C CYS A 216 14.70 -0.17 11.24
N ALA A 217 15.69 -0.46 12.07
CA ALA A 217 15.50 -0.45 13.53
C ALA A 217 15.54 0.95 14.14
N THR A 218 16.20 1.90 13.46
CA THR A 218 16.45 3.25 13.98
C THR A 218 16.35 4.30 12.89
N GLN A 219 16.15 5.57 13.27
CA GLN A 219 16.15 6.69 12.33
C GLN A 219 17.47 6.81 11.58
N LYS A 220 18.60 6.46 12.21
CA LYS A 220 19.91 6.47 11.55
C LYS A 220 19.99 5.50 10.37
N GLU A 221 19.35 4.34 10.48
CA GLU A 221 19.26 3.40 9.36
C GLU A 221 18.35 3.94 8.26
N VAL A 222 17.21 4.53 8.64
CA VAL A 222 16.30 5.17 7.66
C VAL A 222 17.05 6.25 6.88
N ASP A 223 17.72 7.16 7.58
CA ASP A 223 18.50 8.24 6.97
C ASP A 223 19.61 7.69 6.06
N TYR A 224 20.36 6.69 6.54
CA TYR A 224 21.44 6.07 5.79
C TYR A 224 20.96 5.44 4.47
N PHE A 225 19.95 4.58 4.50
CA PHE A 225 19.48 3.93 3.27
C PHE A 225 18.79 4.92 2.34
N TRP A 226 17.99 5.84 2.89
CA TRP A 226 17.32 6.87 2.10
C TRP A 226 18.33 7.72 1.34
N GLU A 227 19.28 8.32 2.04
CA GLU A 227 20.30 9.20 1.43
C GLU A 227 21.16 8.48 0.39
N LYS A 228 21.49 7.21 0.64
CA LYS A 228 22.31 6.44 -0.29
C LYS A 228 21.56 6.04 -1.55
N LEU A 229 20.32 5.56 -1.42
CA LEU A 229 19.55 5.07 -2.56
C LEU A 229 18.95 6.21 -3.40
N THR A 230 18.73 7.40 -2.83
CA THR A 230 18.27 8.59 -3.60
C THR A 230 19.42 9.41 -4.19
N ALA A 231 20.67 9.11 -3.85
CA ALA A 231 21.83 9.79 -4.42
C ALA A 231 22.04 9.45 -5.91
N ASP A 232 22.80 10.31 -6.60
CA ASP A 232 23.33 10.08 -7.95
C ASP A 232 22.29 9.67 -9.01
N GLY A 233 21.09 10.25 -8.94
CA GLY A 233 20.01 9.99 -9.90
C GLY A 233 18.87 9.13 -9.36
N GLY A 234 18.85 8.82 -8.06
CA GLY A 234 17.67 8.26 -7.41
C GLY A 234 16.55 9.30 -7.22
N GLU A 235 15.33 8.81 -7.04
CA GLU A 235 14.10 9.58 -6.95
C GLU A 235 13.35 9.29 -5.65
N GLU A 236 12.98 10.34 -4.93
CA GLU A 236 12.12 10.23 -3.76
C GLU A 236 10.66 10.06 -4.14
N MET A 237 9.96 9.15 -3.46
CA MET A 237 8.51 8.98 -3.56
C MET A 237 7.86 9.14 -2.19
N MET A 238 6.53 9.02 -2.15
CA MET A 238 5.76 9.19 -0.91
C MET A 238 5.81 7.92 -0.06
N CYS A 239 5.52 8.05 1.24
CA CYS A 239 5.23 6.95 2.15
C CYS A 239 6.37 5.91 2.26
N ALA A 240 7.62 6.37 2.37
CA ALA A 240 8.83 5.54 2.43
C ALA A 240 9.32 4.94 1.11
N TRP A 241 8.63 5.18 -0.01
CA TRP A 241 9.05 4.67 -1.32
C TRP A 241 10.15 5.54 -1.94
N LEU A 242 11.04 4.90 -2.68
CA LEU A 242 12.02 5.56 -3.53
C LEU A 242 12.39 4.65 -4.71
N LYS A 243 12.98 5.25 -5.73
CA LYS A 243 13.61 4.54 -6.85
C LYS A 243 15.08 4.90 -6.88
N ASP A 244 15.97 3.92 -6.97
CA ASP A 244 17.40 4.23 -7.07
C ASP A 244 17.81 4.63 -8.50
N LYS A 245 19.09 5.00 -8.66
CA LYS A 245 19.65 5.40 -9.96
C LYS A 245 19.61 4.32 -11.05
N TYR A 246 19.33 3.07 -10.69
CA TYR A 246 19.16 1.95 -11.62
C TYR A 246 17.70 1.65 -11.93
N GLY A 247 16.76 2.37 -11.31
CA GLY A 247 15.33 2.19 -11.48
C GLY A 247 14.71 1.17 -10.52
N VAL A 248 15.49 0.52 -9.65
CA VAL A 248 14.96 -0.47 -8.70
C VAL A 248 14.19 0.26 -7.60
N VAL A 249 13.01 -0.25 -7.25
CA VAL A 249 12.10 0.40 -6.29
C VAL A 249 12.31 -0.20 -4.90
N TRP A 250 12.49 0.67 -3.91
CA TRP A 250 12.74 0.33 -2.52
C TRP A 250 11.73 1.00 -1.60
N GLN A 251 11.49 0.40 -0.44
CA GLN A 251 10.75 1.03 0.65
C GLN A 251 11.60 1.02 1.91
N ILE A 252 11.92 2.19 2.46
CA ILE A 252 12.79 2.30 3.65
C ILE A 252 11.91 2.46 4.89
N VAL A 253 11.50 1.32 5.45
CA VAL A 253 10.40 1.26 6.42
C VAL A 253 10.97 1.01 7.82
N PRO A 254 10.80 1.95 8.77
CA PRO A 254 11.17 1.67 10.14
C PRO A 254 10.17 0.71 10.80
N ASP A 255 10.67 -0.17 11.66
CA ASP A 255 9.86 -1.14 12.40
C ASP A 255 8.77 -0.47 13.24
N GLU A 256 9.05 0.73 13.74
CA GLU A 256 8.10 1.53 14.50
C GLU A 256 6.92 2.01 13.64
N LEU A 257 7.14 2.34 12.36
CA LEU A 257 6.05 2.72 11.46
C LEU A 257 5.04 1.59 11.33
N ILE A 258 5.53 0.35 11.10
CA ILE A 258 4.67 -0.83 10.97
C ILE A 258 3.84 -1.02 12.24
N ARG A 259 4.43 -0.83 13.43
CA ARG A 259 3.71 -0.93 14.70
C ARG A 259 2.63 0.14 14.83
N LEU A 260 2.95 1.39 14.52
CA LEU A 260 2.05 2.52 14.69
C LEU A 260 0.85 2.46 13.72
N ILE A 261 1.05 2.11 12.45
CA ILE A 261 -0.08 1.99 11.49
C ILE A 261 -0.93 0.74 11.70
N SER A 262 -0.43 -0.23 12.47
CA SER A 262 -1.14 -1.45 12.87
C SER A 262 -1.57 -1.42 14.33
N ASP A 263 -1.63 -0.24 14.95
CA ASP A 263 -1.98 -0.12 16.36
C ASP A 263 -3.38 -0.70 16.64
N PRO A 264 -3.56 -1.44 17.76
CA PRO A 264 -4.88 -1.91 18.15
C PRO A 264 -5.89 -0.79 18.44
N ASP A 265 -5.44 0.42 18.77
CA ASP A 265 -6.26 1.63 18.79
C ASP A 265 -6.39 2.22 17.37
N PRO A 266 -7.58 2.14 16.74
CA PRO A 266 -7.77 2.63 15.38
C PRO A 266 -7.52 4.13 15.22
N ALA A 267 -7.79 4.94 16.25
CA ALA A 267 -7.58 6.39 16.18
C ALA A 267 -6.08 6.72 16.18
N ARG A 268 -5.31 6.02 17.02
CA ARG A 268 -3.84 6.11 17.04
C ARG A 268 -3.23 5.68 15.71
N ALA A 269 -3.69 4.56 15.16
CA ALA A 269 -3.26 4.08 13.84
C ALA A 269 -3.60 5.07 12.72
N GLN A 270 -4.81 5.64 12.74
CA GLN A 270 -5.24 6.62 11.73
C GLN A 270 -4.40 7.89 11.76
N ARG A 271 -4.05 8.42 12.94
CA ARG A 271 -3.15 9.57 13.05
C ARG A 271 -1.74 9.24 12.53
N ALA A 272 -1.22 8.06 12.82
CA ALA A 272 0.06 7.60 12.29
C ALA A 272 0.05 7.52 10.75
N VAL A 273 -1.01 6.94 10.16
CA VAL A 273 -1.22 6.88 8.71
C VAL A 273 -1.32 8.28 8.12
N GLY A 274 -2.11 9.17 8.72
CA GLY A 274 -2.25 10.56 8.29
C GLY A 274 -0.92 11.31 8.25
N ALA A 275 -0.07 11.12 9.26
CA ALA A 275 1.27 11.68 9.28
C ALA A 275 2.18 11.07 8.19
N MET A 276 2.15 9.75 8.03
CA MET A 276 2.93 9.04 7.00
C MET A 276 2.60 9.53 5.59
N MET A 277 1.32 9.76 5.28
CA MET A 277 0.88 10.23 3.96
C MET A 277 1.41 11.62 3.59
N GLN A 278 1.92 12.39 4.55
CA GLN A 278 2.55 13.70 4.33
C GLN A 278 4.07 13.59 4.16
N MET A 279 4.64 12.39 4.24
CA MET A 279 6.08 12.15 4.25
C MET A 279 6.55 11.45 2.98
N ARG A 280 7.79 11.79 2.58
CA ARG A 280 8.58 11.00 1.63
C ARG A 280 9.46 10.04 2.44
N LYS A 281 10.55 10.56 2.99
CA LYS A 281 11.34 9.90 4.04
C LYS A 281 10.59 9.87 5.36
N ILE A 282 10.59 8.72 6.03
CA ILE A 282 9.92 8.56 7.31
C ILE A 282 10.74 9.20 8.44
N ASP A 283 10.07 10.02 9.24
CA ASP A 283 10.57 10.53 10.53
C ASP A 283 9.84 9.78 11.65
N ILE A 284 10.56 8.88 12.32
CA ILE A 284 9.99 8.01 13.37
C ILE A 284 9.39 8.85 14.51
N GLU A 285 10.08 9.93 14.91
CA GLU A 285 9.65 10.73 16.05
C GLU A 285 8.41 11.55 15.70
N ARG A 286 8.36 12.13 14.50
CA ARG A 286 7.19 12.86 14.03
C ARG A 286 5.95 11.97 13.88
N ILE A 287 6.11 10.73 13.42
CA ILE A 287 4.97 9.79 13.34
C ILE A 287 4.53 9.37 14.74
N ARG A 288 5.45 9.12 15.68
CA ARG A 288 5.10 8.85 17.07
C ARG A 288 4.33 10.00 17.69
N GLN A 289 4.81 11.23 17.52
CA GLN A 289 4.14 12.43 18.02
C GLN A 289 2.72 12.54 17.45
N ALA A 290 2.55 12.35 16.14
CA ALA A 290 1.21 12.38 15.54
C ALA A 290 0.31 11.27 16.07
N ALA A 291 0.83 10.04 16.22
CA ALA A 291 0.09 8.92 16.79
C ALA A 291 -0.37 9.20 18.23
N ASP A 292 0.52 9.75 19.06
CA ASP A 292 0.29 10.00 20.49
C ASP A 292 -0.40 11.35 20.77
N ASP A 293 -0.67 12.15 19.73
CA ASP A 293 -1.40 13.41 19.86
C ASP A 293 -2.89 13.16 20.11
N GLU A 294 -3.23 12.98 21.39
CA GLU A 294 -4.61 12.85 21.87
C GLU A 294 -5.44 14.13 21.71
N SER A 295 -4.82 15.28 21.36
CA SER A 295 -5.56 16.51 21.06
C SER A 295 -6.46 16.38 19.82
N CYS A 296 -6.25 15.31 19.03
CA CYS A 296 -7.10 14.89 17.92
C CYS A 296 -7.82 13.57 18.29
N THR A 297 -8.73 13.62 19.26
CA THR A 297 -9.70 12.54 19.46
C THR A 297 -10.72 12.60 18.32
N VAL A 298 -10.73 11.62 17.42
CA VAL A 298 -11.70 11.57 16.31
C VAL A 298 -12.92 10.76 16.73
N ILE A 299 -14.11 11.30 16.51
CA ILE A 299 -15.39 10.66 16.77
C ILE A 299 -16.02 10.28 15.43
N THR A 300 -16.52 9.05 15.35
CA THR A 300 -17.23 8.52 14.19
C THR A 300 -18.72 8.31 14.50
N VAL A 301 -19.58 8.79 13.61
CA VAL A 301 -21.03 8.49 13.58
C VAL A 301 -21.41 7.99 12.19
N GLN A 302 -22.44 7.14 12.10
CA GLN A 302 -22.79 6.50 10.83
C GLN A 302 -24.27 6.11 10.77
N ALA A 303 -24.81 6.05 9.56
CA ALA A 303 -26.16 5.59 9.28
C ALA A 303 -26.29 5.09 7.84
N THR A 304 -27.10 4.05 7.64
CA THR A 304 -27.56 3.67 6.30
C THR A 304 -28.89 4.36 6.01
N VAL A 305 -28.94 5.16 4.96
CA VAL A 305 -30.12 5.87 4.47
C VAL A 305 -30.70 5.10 3.29
N HIS A 306 -31.98 4.74 3.36
CA HIS A 306 -32.69 3.97 2.33
C HIS A 306 -33.08 4.82 1.10
N ALA A 307 -32.08 5.42 0.45
CA ALA A 307 -32.21 6.23 -0.75
C ALA A 307 -30.94 6.15 -1.64
N PRO A 308 -31.05 6.39 -2.96
CA PRO A 308 -29.90 6.48 -3.86
C PRO A 308 -28.94 7.61 -3.48
N VAL A 309 -27.65 7.45 -3.80
CA VAL A 309 -26.60 8.37 -3.37
C VAL A 309 -26.77 9.78 -3.92
N GLU A 310 -27.34 9.94 -5.12
CA GLU A 310 -27.64 11.26 -5.69
C GLU A 310 -28.62 12.05 -4.82
N LYS A 311 -29.65 11.37 -4.30
CA LYS A 311 -30.68 11.96 -3.46
C LYS A 311 -30.14 12.28 -2.07
N VAL A 312 -29.36 11.35 -1.50
CA VAL A 312 -28.70 11.54 -0.21
C VAL A 312 -27.73 12.73 -0.29
N TRP A 313 -26.93 12.82 -1.35
CA TRP A 313 -26.02 13.95 -1.57
C TRP A 313 -26.76 15.28 -1.71
N GLU A 314 -27.84 15.31 -2.49
CA GLU A 314 -28.68 16.50 -2.66
C GLU A 314 -29.25 16.99 -1.33
N MET A 315 -29.86 16.10 -0.55
CA MET A 315 -30.46 16.41 0.74
C MET A 315 -29.43 16.79 1.81
N TRP A 316 -28.22 16.27 1.69
CA TRP A 316 -27.11 16.63 2.57
C TRP A 316 -26.59 18.04 2.29
N THR A 317 -26.56 18.45 1.02
CA THR A 317 -25.79 19.62 0.59
C THR A 317 -26.63 20.85 0.26
N GLN A 318 -27.92 20.73 -0.05
CA GLN A 318 -28.72 21.91 -0.37
C GLN A 318 -29.25 22.62 0.89
N PRO A 319 -29.12 23.95 1.01
CA PRO A 319 -29.58 24.72 2.17
C PRO A 319 -31.04 24.46 2.58
N GLU A 320 -31.94 24.35 1.61
CA GLU A 320 -33.37 24.07 1.81
C GLU A 320 -33.63 22.74 2.51
N HIS A 321 -32.72 21.76 2.36
CA HIS A 321 -32.83 20.47 3.03
C HIS A 321 -32.17 20.51 4.41
N ILE A 322 -31.01 21.15 4.55
CA ILE A 322 -30.24 21.26 5.80
C ILE A 322 -31.09 21.82 6.96
N THR A 323 -31.93 22.81 6.70
CA THR A 323 -32.81 23.41 7.72
C THR A 323 -33.81 22.43 8.34
N ASN A 324 -34.06 21.28 7.69
CA ASN A 324 -35.05 20.30 8.15
C ASN A 324 -34.46 19.16 9.00
N TRP A 325 -33.13 19.03 9.07
CA TRP A 325 -32.51 17.91 9.78
C TRP A 325 -31.35 18.30 10.70
N ASN A 326 -30.71 19.45 10.48
CA ASN A 326 -29.49 19.81 11.21
C ASN A 326 -29.78 20.36 12.63
N PHE A 327 -30.30 19.51 13.51
CA PHE A 327 -30.55 19.79 14.93
C PHE A 327 -30.49 18.50 15.73
N ALA A 328 -30.03 18.55 16.99
CA ALA A 328 -29.80 17.34 17.79
C ALA A 328 -31.04 16.83 18.54
N SER A 329 -32.07 17.66 18.77
CA SER A 329 -33.25 17.26 19.53
C SER A 329 -34.51 18.02 19.12
N GLY A 330 -35.67 17.58 19.59
CA GLY A 330 -36.97 18.16 19.24
C GLY A 330 -37.18 19.61 19.70
N ASP A 331 -36.41 20.06 20.69
CA ASP A 331 -36.46 21.43 21.23
C ASP A 331 -35.56 22.40 20.45
N TRP A 332 -34.79 21.88 19.48
CA TRP A 332 -33.90 22.66 18.61
C TRP A 332 -34.40 22.70 17.17
N HIS A 333 -33.94 23.70 16.42
CA HIS A 333 -34.16 23.80 14.98
C HIS A 333 -33.00 24.49 14.27
N ALA A 334 -32.96 24.38 12.94
CA ALA A 334 -32.03 25.09 12.08
C ALA A 334 -32.78 26.10 11.19
N PRO A 335 -32.98 27.36 11.63
CA PRO A 335 -33.81 28.33 10.91
C PRO A 335 -33.17 28.83 9.60
N ARG A 336 -31.85 28.70 9.44
CA ARG A 336 -31.12 29.19 8.27
C ARG A 336 -29.92 28.29 7.98
N ALA A 337 -29.71 28.01 6.69
CA ALA A 337 -28.50 27.39 6.19
C ALA A 337 -27.99 28.17 4.97
N GLU A 338 -26.67 28.29 4.84
CA GLU A 338 -25.96 28.78 3.67
C GLU A 338 -24.86 27.80 3.32
N ASN A 339 -24.71 27.47 2.03
CA ASN A 339 -23.76 26.45 1.60
C ASN A 339 -23.14 26.77 0.22
N ASP A 340 -21.90 27.26 0.17
CA ASP A 340 -21.11 27.42 -1.06
C ASP A 340 -20.33 26.13 -1.36
N LEU A 341 -20.98 25.19 -2.05
CA LEU A 341 -20.49 23.82 -2.27
C LEU A 341 -19.38 23.74 -3.33
N ARG A 342 -18.18 24.23 -3.00
CA ARG A 342 -16.94 24.08 -3.76
C ARG A 342 -15.74 24.09 -2.82
N PRO A 343 -14.58 23.51 -3.17
CA PRO A 343 -13.36 23.66 -2.40
C PRO A 343 -13.03 25.14 -2.15
N GLY A 344 -12.77 25.51 -0.89
CA GLY A 344 -12.59 26.89 -0.42
C GLY A 344 -13.89 27.68 -0.21
N GLY A 345 -15.04 27.16 -0.62
CA GLY A 345 -16.36 27.72 -0.33
C GLY A 345 -16.73 27.58 1.14
N LYS A 346 -17.52 28.52 1.65
CA LYS A 346 -17.94 28.58 3.06
C LYS A 346 -19.37 28.08 3.25
N PHE A 347 -19.63 27.54 4.43
CA PHE A 347 -20.98 27.21 4.88
C PHE A 347 -21.24 27.83 6.26
N SER A 348 -22.53 28.04 6.56
CA SER A 348 -22.99 28.51 7.86
C SER A 348 -24.40 28.02 8.12
N TYR A 349 -24.57 27.21 9.17
CA TYR A 349 -25.87 26.68 9.59
C TYR A 349 -26.21 27.26 10.97
N ARG A 350 -27.29 28.04 11.03
CA ARG A 350 -27.79 28.56 12.30
C ARG A 350 -28.47 27.42 13.05
N MET A 351 -28.06 27.16 14.28
CA MET A 351 -28.68 26.19 15.17
C MET A 351 -29.16 26.90 16.43
N GLU A 352 -30.43 26.78 16.78
CA GLU A 352 -30.99 27.45 17.96
C GLU A 352 -32.09 26.66 18.66
N ALA A 353 -32.31 26.97 19.94
CA ALA A 353 -33.42 26.46 20.72
C ALA A 353 -34.71 27.15 20.26
N LYS A 354 -35.80 26.40 20.13
CA LYS A 354 -37.09 26.92 19.64
C LYS A 354 -37.72 27.97 20.54
N ASP A 355 -37.33 28.01 21.80
CA ASP A 355 -37.75 29.02 22.77
C ASP A 355 -36.91 30.32 22.70
N GLY A 356 -35.90 30.36 21.84
CA GLY A 356 -34.99 31.49 21.66
C GLY A 356 -33.95 31.67 22.77
N SER A 357 -33.84 30.71 23.70
CA SER A 357 -32.94 30.82 24.86
C SER A 357 -31.45 30.73 24.49
N MET A 358 -31.12 30.02 23.40
CA MET A 358 -29.75 29.78 22.97
C MET A 358 -29.67 29.58 21.46
N GLY A 359 -28.57 30.00 20.83
CA GLY A 359 -28.27 29.65 19.45
C GLY A 359 -26.87 30.07 19.02
N PHE A 360 -26.32 29.35 18.04
CA PHE A 360 -24.97 29.53 17.50
C PHE A 360 -24.95 29.25 15.99
N ASP A 361 -23.90 29.72 15.31
CA ASP A 361 -23.66 29.37 13.91
C ASP A 361 -22.62 28.24 13.85
N PHE A 362 -23.00 27.13 13.23
CA PHE A 362 -22.09 26.05 12.86
C PHE A 362 -21.53 26.34 11.47
N SER A 363 -20.28 26.76 11.40
CA SER A 363 -19.66 27.30 10.18
C SER A 363 -18.24 26.79 9.94
N GLY A 364 -17.84 26.85 8.67
CA GLY A 364 -16.52 26.42 8.22
C GLY A 364 -16.32 26.60 6.72
N ALA A 365 -15.28 25.95 6.19
CA ALA A 365 -14.96 25.96 4.77
C ALA A 365 -14.64 24.55 4.25
N PHE A 366 -15.14 24.23 3.05
CA PHE A 366 -14.84 22.95 2.40
C PHE A 366 -13.40 22.88 1.95
N THR A 367 -12.76 21.74 2.22
CA THR A 367 -11.38 21.44 1.79
C THR A 367 -11.36 20.46 0.62
N LEU A 368 -12.34 19.56 0.55
CA LEU A 368 -12.49 18.59 -0.54
C LEU A 368 -13.96 18.37 -0.85
N ILE A 369 -14.31 18.23 -2.14
CA ILE A 369 -15.65 17.85 -2.58
C ILE A 369 -15.53 16.88 -3.75
N ASN A 370 -15.90 15.63 -3.53
CA ASN A 370 -16.14 14.65 -4.59
C ASN A 370 -17.63 14.29 -4.57
N LYS A 371 -18.35 14.83 -5.55
CA LYS A 371 -19.80 14.65 -5.66
C LYS A 371 -20.18 13.17 -5.53
N ASN A 372 -21.19 12.90 -4.68
CA ASN A 372 -21.74 11.59 -4.36
C ASN A 372 -20.76 10.61 -3.68
N LYS A 373 -19.58 11.07 -3.23
CA LYS A 373 -18.56 10.20 -2.62
C LYS A 373 -18.09 10.71 -1.27
N ASN A 374 -17.60 11.94 -1.22
CA ASN A 374 -17.21 12.54 0.05
C ASN A 374 -17.12 14.06 -0.03
N LEU A 375 -17.22 14.68 1.14
CA LEU A 375 -16.84 16.06 1.35
C LEU A 375 -16.06 16.16 2.66
N ASP A 376 -15.05 17.02 2.64
CA ASP A 376 -14.25 17.32 3.81
C ASP A 376 -14.35 18.82 4.06
N PHE A 377 -14.39 19.21 5.32
CA PHE A 377 -14.40 20.61 5.70
C PHE A 377 -13.66 20.85 7.01
N ARG A 378 -13.24 22.10 7.17
CA ARG A 378 -12.64 22.59 8.40
C ARG A 378 -13.57 23.60 9.04
N LEU A 379 -13.91 23.36 10.30
CA LEU A 379 -14.70 24.28 11.12
C LEU A 379 -13.90 25.56 11.41
N ASP A 380 -14.61 26.65 11.72
CA ASP A 380 -13.96 27.94 12.05
C ASP A 380 -13.08 27.86 13.31
N ASP A 381 -13.30 26.87 14.18
CA ASP A 381 -12.46 26.58 15.34
C ASP A 381 -11.22 25.72 15.01
N GLY A 382 -11.04 25.36 13.73
CA GLY A 382 -9.88 24.63 13.22
C GLY A 382 -10.07 23.13 13.10
N ARG A 383 -11.14 22.56 13.68
CA ARG A 383 -11.39 21.12 13.68
C ARG A 383 -11.75 20.58 12.31
N GLN A 384 -11.29 19.37 12.00
CA GLN A 384 -11.61 18.69 10.74
C GLN A 384 -12.83 17.80 10.85
N VAL A 385 -13.60 17.76 9.75
CA VAL A 385 -14.75 16.88 9.56
C VAL A 385 -14.68 16.27 8.16
N GLN A 386 -14.92 14.97 8.08
CA GLN A 386 -14.98 14.20 6.84
C GLN A 386 -16.33 13.49 6.77
N VAL A 387 -17.01 13.57 5.63
CA VAL A 387 -18.28 12.90 5.39
C VAL A 387 -18.13 12.03 4.16
N HIS A 388 -18.40 10.73 4.30
CA HIS A 388 -18.32 9.75 3.25
C HIS A 388 -19.71 9.18 2.91
N PHE A 389 -19.92 8.96 1.62
CA PHE A 389 -21.12 8.36 1.04
C PHE A 389 -20.70 7.14 0.22
N SER A 390 -21.26 5.99 0.54
CA SER A 390 -21.01 4.73 -0.17
C SER A 390 -22.32 4.05 -0.52
N GLU A 391 -22.48 3.62 -1.77
CA GLU A 391 -23.62 2.79 -2.14
C GLU A 391 -23.48 1.40 -1.50
N VAL A 392 -24.58 0.91 -0.89
CA VAL A 392 -24.67 -0.40 -0.24
C VAL A 392 -26.00 -1.07 -0.60
N ASP A 393 -26.08 -2.38 -0.40
CA ASP A 393 -27.35 -3.10 -0.56
C ASP A 393 -28.42 -2.49 0.36
N GLY A 394 -29.44 -1.88 -0.26
CA GLY A 394 -30.54 -1.24 0.46
C GLY A 394 -30.42 0.27 0.65
N GLY A 395 -29.40 0.95 0.13
CA GLY A 395 -29.35 2.43 0.12
C GLY A 395 -27.95 3.02 0.08
N THR A 396 -27.76 4.15 0.76
CA THR A 396 -26.46 4.83 0.89
C THR A 396 -25.99 4.77 2.33
N PHE A 397 -24.80 4.25 2.56
CA PHE A 397 -24.10 4.34 3.83
C PHE A 397 -23.44 5.71 3.96
N VAL A 398 -23.78 6.44 5.02
CA VAL A 398 -23.22 7.76 5.37
C VAL A 398 -22.40 7.60 6.63
N MET A 399 -21.15 8.06 6.59
CA MET A 399 -20.24 8.06 7.73
C MET A 399 -19.63 9.45 7.90
N GLU A 400 -19.68 9.99 9.11
CA GLU A 400 -19.00 11.22 9.48
C GLU A 400 -17.88 10.92 10.49
N ASN A 401 -16.71 11.49 10.24
CA ASN A 401 -15.58 11.51 11.17
C ASN A 401 -15.28 12.96 11.52
N PHE A 402 -15.22 13.30 12.80
CA PHE A 402 -14.92 14.67 13.24
C PHE A 402 -13.99 14.70 14.44
N GLU A 403 -13.16 15.72 14.50
CA GLU A 403 -12.32 15.98 15.67
C GLU A 403 -13.19 16.44 16.85
N ALA A 404 -13.06 15.76 17.99
CA ALA A 404 -13.71 16.10 19.23
C ALA A 404 -13.19 17.45 19.74
N GLU A 405 -14.09 18.24 20.31
CA GLU A 405 -13.68 19.43 21.07
C GLU A 405 -13.37 19.06 22.54
N GLY A 406 -12.62 19.92 23.24
CA GLY A 406 -12.10 19.63 24.58
C GLY A 406 -12.99 20.03 25.77
N MET A 407 -14.16 20.64 25.51
CA MET A 407 -15.09 21.15 26.52
C MET A 407 -16.13 20.10 26.95
N ASN A 408 -16.69 19.30 26.03
CA ASN A 408 -17.68 18.28 26.37
C ASN A 408 -17.11 16.85 26.32
N PRO A 409 -17.65 15.90 27.10
CA PRO A 409 -17.27 14.49 27.00
C PRO A 409 -17.49 13.92 25.61
N VAL A 410 -16.57 13.09 25.14
CA VAL A 410 -16.62 12.41 23.83
C VAL A 410 -17.95 11.70 23.58
N GLU A 411 -18.45 10.97 24.58
CA GLU A 411 -19.74 10.25 24.47
C GLU A 411 -20.93 11.20 24.24
N MET A 412 -20.89 12.38 24.85
CA MET A 412 -21.94 13.40 24.68
C MET A 412 -21.88 13.99 23.26
N GLN A 413 -20.67 14.29 22.78
CA GLN A 413 -20.48 14.77 21.41
C GLN A 413 -20.95 13.73 20.39
N LYS A 414 -20.54 12.47 20.55
CA LYS A 414 -20.98 11.35 19.70
C LYS A 414 -22.49 11.21 19.67
N ALA A 415 -23.15 11.25 20.83
CA ALA A 415 -24.60 11.14 20.92
C ALA A 415 -25.31 12.32 20.21
N GLY A 416 -24.80 13.54 20.34
CA GLY A 416 -25.35 14.72 19.67
C GLY A 416 -25.23 14.65 18.15
N TRP A 417 -24.05 14.30 17.63
CA TRP A 417 -23.82 14.15 16.20
C TRP A 417 -24.60 12.98 15.60
N GLN A 418 -24.67 11.84 16.30
CA GLN A 418 -25.47 10.71 15.85
C GLN A 418 -26.97 11.10 15.78
N ALA A 419 -27.48 11.87 16.74
CA ALA A 419 -28.87 12.34 16.70
C ALA A 419 -29.15 13.25 15.49
N ILE A 420 -28.19 14.10 15.10
CA ILE A 420 -28.28 14.92 13.88
C ILE A 420 -28.31 14.02 12.64
N LEU A 421 -27.40 13.04 12.55
CA LEU A 421 -27.36 12.09 11.44
C LEU A 421 -28.64 11.23 11.36
N ASP A 422 -29.19 10.82 12.49
CA ASP A 422 -30.47 10.11 12.55
C ASP A 422 -31.65 10.99 12.10
N ASN A 423 -31.61 12.30 12.36
CA ASN A 423 -32.57 13.26 11.82
C ASN A 423 -32.44 13.40 10.31
N PHE A 424 -31.20 13.49 9.80
CA PHE A 424 -30.93 13.49 8.37
C PHE A 424 -31.51 12.26 7.70
N LYS A 425 -31.21 11.07 8.24
CA LYS A 425 -31.74 9.80 7.74
C LYS A 425 -33.27 9.84 7.64
N ARG A 426 -33.95 10.20 8.74
CA ARG A 426 -35.43 10.26 8.77
C ARG A 426 -35.99 11.26 7.75
N TYR A 427 -35.35 12.42 7.58
CA TYR A 427 -35.76 13.42 6.61
C TYR A 427 -35.60 12.92 5.17
N ALA A 428 -34.46 12.31 4.87
CA ALA A 428 -34.09 11.85 3.54
C ALA A 428 -34.85 10.59 3.07
N GLU A 429 -35.36 9.79 4.00
CA GLU A 429 -36.22 8.65 3.70
C GLU A 429 -37.70 9.05 3.52
N ALA A 430 -38.11 10.18 4.10
CA ALA A 430 -39.50 10.65 4.09
C ALA A 430 -39.85 11.58 2.91
N ASN A 431 -38.85 12.23 2.33
CA ASN A 431 -38.93 13.07 1.12
C ASN A 431 -38.09 12.38 0.06
#